data_AF-A0AAU4A1K5-F1
#
_entry.id   AF-A0AAU4A1K5-F1
#
_cell.length_a   1.000
_cell.length_b   1.000
_cell.length_c   1.000
_cell.angle_alpha   90.00
_cell.angle_beta   90.00
_cell.angle_gamma   90.00
#
_symmetry.space_group_name_H-M   'P 1'
#
loop_
_entity.id
_entity.type
_entity.pdbx_description
1 polymer ?
#
loop_
_entity_poly.entity_id
_entity_poly.type
_entity_poly.pdbx_seq_one_letter_code
_entity_poly.pdbx_strand_id
1 'polypeptide(L)'
;MTALVYEDFGTGRHREASLIRHALGSVHDEALVAGLAGGIGFMYFVFEYAGRPPMPTIVAQAHPDPWVQVALGRLNIPYEATRSAKPRWNRVEAALDAGAPVFCTVNRSALPWHGPAAVAELAAADPYVVVVVGYEGDTYYVEDGAATPYAIDREEFGAAWSGHKKGRHQMVVTTGKPAGEPDLDAAIAHTVGRLTGPVLGNHFDVNFGFSGMEKFAAQLRDTTTKSGWERRFANPEAFALGTGRLHACLEEEWTAQGATRPLYADFLDLAGHPEAAGLFRSSGGQWSQLAELARTADPESDAAARRELFDACAELVDGALALEREAAGLLPEATPAA
;
A
#
# COMPACT_ATOMS: atom_id res chain seq x y z
N MET A 1 -24.75 -18.53 16.43
CA MET A 1 -24.37 -17.19 15.99
C MET A 1 -23.21 -16.73 16.86
N THR A 2 -21.98 -16.82 16.37
CA THR A 2 -20.88 -16.09 17.00
C THR A 2 -21.05 -14.63 16.54
N ALA A 3 -21.17 -13.72 17.49
CA ALA A 3 -21.30 -12.30 17.18
C ALA A 3 -20.04 -11.81 16.43
N LEU A 4 -20.19 -10.77 15.61
CA LEU A 4 -19.04 -10.07 15.06
C LEU A 4 -18.14 -9.58 16.21
N VAL A 5 -16.83 -9.68 16.04
CA VAL A 5 -15.85 -9.29 17.08
C VAL A 5 -15.85 -7.78 17.32
N TYR A 6 -16.26 -6.99 16.32
CA TYR A 6 -16.51 -5.54 16.41
C TYR A 6 -17.56 -5.11 15.38
N GLU A 7 -18.02 -3.86 15.45
CA GLU A 7 -19.12 -3.32 14.63
C GLU A 7 -18.72 -2.12 13.75
N ASP A 8 -17.53 -1.54 13.94
CA ASP A 8 -17.03 -0.43 13.12
C ASP A 8 -16.35 -0.97 11.87
N PHE A 9 -16.81 -0.57 10.69
CA PHE A 9 -16.34 -1.06 9.40
C PHE A 9 -16.31 0.07 8.36
N GLY A 10 -15.61 -0.19 7.26
CA GLY A 10 -15.51 0.71 6.11
C GLY A 10 -14.06 1.01 5.75
N THR A 11 -13.88 1.90 4.79
CA THR A 11 -12.56 2.40 4.43
C THR A 11 -12.53 3.89 4.72
N GLY A 12 -11.55 4.31 5.53
CA GLY A 12 -11.12 5.69 5.61
C GLY A 12 -10.37 6.09 4.34
N ARG A 13 -9.24 6.77 4.47
CA ARG A 13 -8.41 7.13 3.31
C ARG A 13 -7.51 5.98 2.85
N HIS A 14 -7.10 5.11 3.77
CA HIS A 14 -6.16 4.02 3.53
C HIS A 14 -6.71 2.69 4.05
N ARG A 15 -7.01 1.78 3.12
CA ARG A 15 -7.67 0.50 3.42
C ARG A 15 -6.97 -0.30 4.52
N GLU A 16 -5.67 -0.57 4.38
CA GLU A 16 -4.98 -1.45 5.33
C GLU A 16 -4.84 -0.82 6.72
N ALA A 17 -4.71 0.50 6.80
CA ALA A 17 -4.71 1.21 8.08
C ALA A 17 -6.10 1.18 8.74
N SER A 18 -7.17 1.32 7.95
CA SER A 18 -8.55 1.16 8.42
C SER A 18 -8.80 -0.24 8.99
N LEU A 19 -8.39 -1.29 8.28
CA LEU A 19 -8.50 -2.68 8.76
C LEU A 19 -7.80 -2.88 10.11
N ILE A 20 -6.57 -2.39 10.24
CA ILE A 20 -5.81 -2.49 11.49
C ILE A 20 -6.52 -1.71 12.60
N ARG A 21 -6.96 -0.48 12.32
CA ARG A 21 -7.69 0.37 13.28
C ARG A 21 -8.95 -0.32 13.81
N HIS A 22 -9.80 -0.86 12.94
CA HIS A 22 -11.05 -1.50 13.35
C HIS A 22 -10.80 -2.78 14.15
N ALA A 23 -9.84 -3.61 13.72
CA ALA A 23 -9.41 -4.80 14.45
C ALA A 23 -8.84 -4.50 15.84
N LEU A 24 -8.42 -3.26 16.10
CA LEU A 24 -7.97 -2.76 17.40
C LEU A 24 -9.07 -1.99 18.17
N GLY A 25 -10.32 -2.06 17.72
CA GLY A 25 -11.47 -1.42 18.37
C GLY A 25 -11.60 0.07 18.09
N SER A 26 -10.99 0.56 17.01
CA SER A 26 -11.10 1.96 16.54
C SER A 26 -10.63 3.03 17.53
N VAL A 27 -9.80 2.65 18.50
CA VAL A 27 -9.26 3.56 19.53
C VAL A 27 -8.15 4.48 19.03
N HIS A 28 -7.60 4.20 17.84
CA HIS A 28 -6.54 4.98 17.21
C HIS A 28 -7.04 5.70 15.97
N ASP A 29 -6.47 6.87 15.68
CA ASP A 29 -6.67 7.55 14.41
C ASP A 29 -6.06 6.76 13.24
N GLU A 30 -6.68 6.83 12.07
CA GLU A 30 -6.18 6.18 10.87
C GLU A 30 -4.75 6.66 10.52
N ALA A 31 -4.50 7.97 10.65
CA ALA A 31 -3.19 8.57 10.39
C ALA A 31 -2.11 8.00 11.33
N LEU A 32 -2.42 7.85 12.63
CA LEU A 32 -1.51 7.25 13.60
C LEU A 32 -1.14 5.82 13.20
N VAL A 33 -2.13 4.99 12.88
CA VAL A 33 -1.90 3.61 12.46
C VAL A 33 -1.07 3.55 11.18
N ALA A 34 -1.39 4.39 10.18
CA ALA A 34 -0.67 4.43 8.91
C ALA A 34 0.79 4.87 9.07
N GLY A 35 1.06 5.91 9.85
CA GLY A 35 2.42 6.36 10.15
C GLY A 35 3.23 5.29 10.88
N LEU A 36 2.65 4.66 11.90
CA LEU A 36 3.30 3.59 12.65
C LEU A 36 3.53 2.33 11.80
N ALA A 37 2.69 2.03 10.82
CA ALA A 37 2.89 0.92 9.89
C ALA A 37 4.06 1.12 8.91
N GLY A 38 4.67 2.33 8.89
CA GLY A 38 5.76 2.71 8.01
C GLY A 38 5.45 3.90 7.12
N GLY A 39 4.21 4.38 7.11
CA GLY A 39 3.81 5.60 6.41
C GLY A 39 4.02 5.50 4.90
N ILE A 40 4.71 6.49 4.36
CA ILE A 40 4.98 6.61 2.93
C ILE A 40 6.22 5.85 2.49
N GLY A 41 6.24 5.53 1.22
CA GLY A 41 7.42 5.02 0.53
C GLY A 41 7.38 5.43 -0.93
N PHE A 42 8.34 4.93 -1.69
CA PHE A 42 8.27 4.97 -3.14
C PHE A 42 8.98 3.74 -3.68
N MET A 43 8.32 3.02 -4.58
CA MET A 43 8.91 1.98 -5.41
C MET A 43 8.46 2.24 -6.83
N TYR A 44 9.36 2.19 -7.81
CA TYR A 44 9.01 2.30 -9.22
C TYR A 44 9.66 1.20 -10.07
N PHE A 45 8.83 0.42 -10.74
CA PHE A 45 9.24 -0.57 -11.73
C PHE A 45 8.37 -0.48 -12.99
N VAL A 46 8.93 -0.92 -14.12
CA VAL A 46 8.14 -1.26 -15.31
C VAL A 46 8.38 -2.73 -15.60
N PHE A 47 7.35 -3.54 -15.41
CA PHE A 47 7.41 -4.98 -15.65
C PHE A 47 7.06 -5.28 -17.10
N GLU A 48 7.95 -6.00 -17.79
CA GLU A 48 7.79 -6.38 -19.19
C GLU A 48 7.71 -7.91 -19.28
N TYR A 49 6.56 -8.43 -19.74
CA TYR A 49 6.33 -9.86 -19.93
C TYR A 49 5.98 -10.14 -21.39
N ALA A 50 6.44 -11.28 -21.91
CA ALA A 50 6.16 -11.67 -23.29
C ALA A 50 4.64 -11.72 -23.55
N GLY A 51 4.22 -11.08 -24.64
CA GLY A 51 2.81 -11.02 -25.05
C GLY A 51 1.93 -10.09 -24.21
N ARG A 52 2.52 -9.19 -23.41
CA ARG A 52 1.77 -8.23 -22.59
C ARG A 52 2.34 -6.81 -22.76
N PRO A 53 1.50 -5.77 -22.71
CA PRO A 53 2.00 -4.40 -22.63
C PRO A 53 2.89 -4.21 -21.38
N PRO A 54 3.88 -3.31 -21.43
CA PRO A 54 4.66 -2.94 -20.23
C PRO A 54 3.73 -2.45 -19.12
N MET A 55 3.98 -2.87 -17.88
CA MET A 55 3.15 -2.49 -16.72
C MET A 55 3.98 -1.64 -15.76
N PRO A 56 3.78 -0.32 -15.72
CA PRO A 56 4.37 0.49 -14.69
C PRO A 56 3.67 0.20 -13.35
N THR A 57 4.48 0.06 -12.31
CA THR A 57 4.02 -0.16 -10.95
C THR A 57 4.72 0.86 -10.07
N ILE A 58 3.90 1.65 -9.36
CA ILE A 58 4.33 2.49 -8.26
C ILE A 58 3.71 1.94 -6.96
N VAL A 59 4.52 1.85 -5.91
CA VAL A 59 4.01 1.64 -4.54
C VAL A 59 4.42 2.84 -3.73
N ALA A 60 3.44 3.67 -3.37
CA ALA A 60 3.65 4.95 -2.69
C ALA A 60 3.55 4.86 -1.15
N GLN A 61 3.34 3.66 -0.63
CA GLN A 61 3.37 3.35 0.80
C GLN A 61 4.64 2.59 1.19
N ALA A 62 4.88 2.40 2.48
CA ALA A 62 5.98 1.55 2.95
C ALA A 62 5.89 0.12 2.36
N HIS A 63 7.00 -0.34 1.78
CA HIS A 63 7.16 -1.66 1.17
C HIS A 63 8.63 -2.10 1.28
N PRO A 64 8.97 -3.40 1.44
CA PRO A 64 8.11 -4.60 1.42
C PRO A 64 7.61 -5.06 2.80
N ASP A 65 7.84 -4.28 3.84
CA ASP A 65 7.53 -4.71 5.20
C ASP A 65 6.02 -4.94 5.41
N PRO A 66 5.62 -5.97 6.17
CA PRO A 66 4.22 -6.31 6.35
C PRO A 66 3.55 -5.34 7.33
N TRP A 67 2.67 -4.48 6.80
CA TRP A 67 2.02 -3.38 7.51
C TRP A 67 1.39 -3.79 8.85
N VAL A 68 0.62 -4.87 8.89
CA VAL A 68 -0.03 -5.35 10.14
C VAL A 68 0.99 -5.58 11.24
N GLN A 69 2.03 -6.38 10.98
CA GLN A 69 3.04 -6.70 12.01
C GLN A 69 3.89 -5.49 12.40
N VAL A 70 4.21 -4.60 11.45
CA VAL A 70 4.93 -3.37 11.74
C VAL A 70 4.10 -2.45 12.64
N ALA A 71 2.82 -2.24 12.29
CA ALA A 71 1.91 -1.42 13.08
C ALA A 71 1.72 -2.00 14.49
N LEU A 72 1.42 -3.30 14.62
CA LEU A 72 1.25 -3.95 15.92
C LEU A 72 2.53 -3.88 16.76
N GLY A 73 3.69 -4.09 16.13
CA GLY A 73 4.99 -3.96 16.80
C GLY A 73 5.23 -2.55 17.34
N ARG A 74 4.99 -1.51 16.55
CA ARG A 74 5.20 -0.12 16.97
C ARG A 74 4.11 0.41 17.91
N LEU A 75 2.92 -0.18 17.90
CA LEU A 75 1.87 0.03 18.90
C LEU A 75 2.13 -0.75 20.20
N ASN A 76 3.22 -1.52 20.28
CA ASN A 76 3.53 -2.41 21.40
C ASN A 76 2.41 -3.42 21.71
N ILE A 77 1.66 -3.84 20.70
CA ILE A 77 0.58 -4.82 20.84
C ILE A 77 1.17 -6.21 20.57
N PRO A 78 1.16 -7.14 21.55
CA PRO A 78 1.67 -8.48 21.33
C PRO A 78 0.77 -9.22 20.34
N TYR A 79 1.39 -9.96 19.41
CA TYR A 79 0.68 -10.71 18.38
C TYR A 79 1.37 -12.05 18.08
N GLU A 80 0.61 -13.00 17.57
CA GLU A 80 1.11 -14.23 16.99
C GLU A 80 0.93 -14.18 15.47
N ALA A 81 2.02 -14.32 14.72
CA ALA A 81 1.99 -14.47 13.27
C ALA A 81 2.36 -15.91 12.90
N THR A 82 1.41 -16.66 12.34
CA THR A 82 1.63 -18.06 11.96
C THR A 82 1.47 -18.29 10.47
N ARG A 83 2.10 -19.36 9.99
CA ARG A 83 1.95 -19.87 8.61
C ARG A 83 1.69 -21.37 8.67
N SER A 84 0.97 -21.89 7.69
CA SER A 84 0.61 -23.30 7.63
C SER A 84 0.45 -23.81 6.19
N ALA A 85 0.60 -25.12 6.01
CA ALA A 85 0.50 -25.74 4.68
C ALA A 85 -0.93 -25.78 4.12
N LYS A 86 -1.95 -25.66 4.99
CA LYS A 86 -3.37 -25.68 4.66
C LYS A 86 -4.14 -24.77 5.63
N PRO A 87 -5.33 -24.25 5.27
CA PRO A 87 -6.14 -23.44 6.17
C PRO A 87 -6.34 -24.12 7.53
N ARG A 88 -6.23 -23.36 8.62
CA ARG A 88 -6.36 -23.86 10.01
C ARG A 88 -7.60 -23.25 10.66
N TRP A 89 -8.78 -23.63 10.17
CA TRP A 89 -10.08 -23.10 10.63
C TRP A 89 -10.26 -23.18 12.14
N ASN A 90 -9.86 -24.29 12.75
CA ASN A 90 -9.90 -24.45 14.20
C ASN A 90 -9.11 -23.40 14.99
N ARG A 91 -8.08 -22.77 14.39
CA ARG A 91 -7.36 -21.64 14.99
C ARG A 91 -8.04 -20.31 14.73
N VAL A 92 -8.65 -20.15 13.55
CA VAL A 92 -9.45 -18.97 13.20
C VAL A 92 -10.65 -18.88 14.14
N GLU A 93 -11.45 -19.94 14.22
CA GLU A 93 -12.62 -20.04 15.09
C GLU A 93 -12.25 -19.84 16.56
N ALA A 94 -11.17 -20.47 17.04
CA ALA A 94 -10.72 -20.28 18.42
C ALA A 94 -10.30 -18.83 18.75
N ALA A 95 -9.69 -18.11 17.79
CA ALA A 95 -9.37 -16.70 17.96
C ALA A 95 -10.65 -15.84 18.00
N LEU A 96 -11.58 -16.08 17.08
CA LEU A 96 -12.87 -15.37 17.02
C LEU A 96 -13.72 -15.62 18.28
N ASP A 97 -13.78 -16.86 18.75
CA ASP A 97 -14.48 -17.23 19.99
C ASP A 97 -13.85 -16.57 21.24
N ALA A 98 -12.55 -16.24 21.18
CA ALA A 98 -11.85 -15.47 22.20
C ALA A 98 -12.01 -13.94 22.03
N GLY A 99 -12.78 -13.49 21.04
CA GLY A 99 -12.99 -12.07 20.75
C GLY A 99 -11.80 -11.40 20.05
N ALA A 100 -10.97 -12.16 19.35
CA ALA A 100 -9.84 -11.64 18.59
C ALA A 100 -10.08 -11.80 17.08
N PRO A 101 -10.07 -10.70 16.29
CA PRO A 101 -10.18 -10.79 14.85
C PRO A 101 -8.90 -11.38 14.24
N VAL A 102 -9.01 -11.92 13.03
CA VAL A 102 -7.92 -12.65 12.37
C VAL A 102 -7.55 -12.00 11.06
N PHE A 103 -6.36 -11.42 10.98
CA PHE A 103 -5.81 -10.95 9.71
C PHE A 103 -5.35 -12.15 8.87
N CYS A 104 -5.77 -12.22 7.61
CA CYS A 104 -5.41 -13.27 6.68
C CYS A 104 -4.81 -12.66 5.40
N THR A 105 -3.68 -13.22 4.93
CA THR A 105 -3.12 -12.84 3.61
C THR A 105 -3.64 -13.79 2.53
N VAL A 106 -4.43 -13.27 1.59
CA VAL A 106 -5.17 -14.03 0.57
C VAL A 106 -4.82 -13.58 -0.85
N ASN A 107 -5.29 -14.31 -1.87
CA ASN A 107 -5.30 -13.85 -3.26
C ASN A 107 -6.54 -12.97 -3.47
N ARG A 108 -6.34 -11.66 -3.70
CA ARG A 108 -7.42 -10.70 -3.93
C ARG A 108 -8.38 -11.12 -5.04
N SER A 109 -7.83 -11.63 -6.15
CA SER A 109 -8.62 -11.99 -7.34
C SER A 109 -9.54 -13.21 -7.16
N ALA A 110 -9.37 -13.95 -6.06
CA ALA A 110 -10.19 -15.10 -5.71
C ALA A 110 -11.31 -14.76 -4.72
N LEU A 111 -11.43 -13.51 -4.28
CA LEU A 111 -12.53 -13.04 -3.45
C LEU A 111 -13.70 -12.60 -4.34
N PRO A 112 -14.96 -13.01 -4.04
CA PRO A 112 -16.08 -12.88 -4.97
C PRO A 112 -16.56 -11.43 -5.19
N TRP A 113 -16.27 -10.52 -4.27
CA TRP A 113 -16.59 -9.09 -4.40
C TRP A 113 -15.53 -8.30 -5.15
N HIS A 114 -14.34 -8.88 -5.40
CA HIS A 114 -13.36 -8.28 -6.30
C HIS A 114 -13.65 -8.78 -7.72
N GLY A 115 -13.79 -7.87 -8.66
CA GLY A 115 -13.93 -8.23 -10.08
C GLY A 115 -12.73 -9.05 -10.57
N PRO A 116 -12.87 -9.74 -11.72
CA PRO A 116 -11.77 -10.51 -12.28
C PRO A 116 -10.56 -9.59 -12.48
N ALA A 117 -9.43 -9.97 -11.90
CA ALA A 117 -8.20 -9.21 -12.10
C ALA A 117 -7.83 -9.23 -13.59
N ALA A 118 -7.44 -8.07 -14.14
CA ALA A 118 -6.93 -7.97 -15.51
C ALA A 118 -5.79 -8.97 -15.76
N VAL A 119 -5.03 -9.29 -14.69
CA VAL A 119 -4.05 -10.37 -14.66
C VAL A 119 -4.15 -11.18 -13.36
N ALA A 120 -4.91 -12.29 -13.39
CA ALA A 120 -5.11 -13.16 -12.23
C ALA A 120 -3.80 -13.72 -11.61
N GLU A 121 -2.81 -14.06 -12.43
CA GLU A 121 -1.54 -14.63 -11.97
C GLU A 121 -0.70 -13.64 -11.15
N LEU A 122 -0.70 -12.37 -11.53
CA LEU A 122 0.01 -11.30 -10.81
C LEU A 122 -0.73 -10.95 -9.52
N ALA A 123 -2.06 -10.86 -9.58
CA ALA A 123 -2.89 -10.64 -8.40
C ALA A 123 -2.70 -11.74 -7.33
N ALA A 124 -2.45 -12.99 -7.74
CA ALA A 124 -2.17 -14.08 -6.79
C ALA A 124 -0.77 -14.01 -6.17
N ALA A 125 0.18 -13.33 -6.82
CA ALA A 125 1.54 -13.17 -6.33
C ALA A 125 1.64 -12.07 -5.25
N ASP A 126 0.74 -11.10 -5.29
CA ASP A 126 0.71 -9.96 -4.36
C ASP A 126 0.01 -10.33 -3.05
N PRO A 127 0.61 -10.00 -1.89
CA PRO A 127 0.01 -10.29 -0.59
C PRO A 127 -1.17 -9.34 -0.33
N TYR A 128 -2.40 -9.85 -0.24
CA TYR A 128 -3.59 -9.05 0.07
C TYR A 128 -4.15 -9.38 1.46
N VAL A 129 -4.10 -8.42 2.39
CA VAL A 129 -4.57 -8.63 3.77
C VAL A 129 -6.05 -8.31 3.88
N VAL A 130 -6.83 -9.23 4.45
CA VAL A 130 -8.24 -9.04 4.87
C VAL A 130 -8.38 -9.43 6.35
N VAL A 131 -9.51 -9.09 6.98
CA VAL A 131 -9.76 -9.46 8.38
C VAL A 131 -10.99 -10.35 8.47
N VAL A 132 -10.87 -11.53 9.07
CA VAL A 132 -12.02 -12.34 9.46
C VAL A 132 -12.50 -11.85 10.81
N VAL A 133 -13.78 -11.49 10.89
CA VAL A 133 -14.37 -10.80 12.06
C VAL A 133 -15.49 -11.58 12.73
N GLY A 134 -15.89 -12.72 12.17
CA GLY A 134 -16.91 -13.59 12.75
C GLY A 134 -17.24 -14.77 11.85
N TYR A 135 -18.06 -15.69 12.36
CA TYR A 135 -18.56 -16.83 11.59
C TYR A 135 -19.89 -17.32 12.14
N GLU A 136 -20.68 -17.96 11.28
CA GLU A 136 -21.89 -18.70 11.61
C GLU A 136 -21.97 -19.97 10.76
N GLY A 137 -21.78 -21.13 11.40
CA GLY A 137 -21.66 -22.40 10.67
C GLY A 137 -20.47 -22.34 9.70
N ASP A 138 -20.71 -22.61 8.42
CA ASP A 138 -19.70 -22.52 7.37
C ASP A 138 -19.66 -21.13 6.69
N THR A 139 -20.45 -20.16 7.14
CA THR A 139 -20.39 -18.77 6.63
C THR A 139 -19.44 -17.93 7.48
N TYR A 140 -18.47 -17.29 6.84
CA TYR A 140 -17.49 -16.40 7.46
C TYR A 140 -17.77 -14.95 7.08
N TYR A 141 -17.50 -14.04 8.00
CA TYR A 141 -17.65 -12.59 7.80
C TYR A 141 -16.28 -11.94 7.69
N VAL A 142 -16.03 -11.28 6.55
CA VAL A 142 -14.73 -10.73 6.18
C VAL A 142 -14.83 -9.22 5.99
N GLU A 143 -14.02 -8.48 6.74
CA GLU A 143 -13.80 -7.08 6.48
C GLU A 143 -12.80 -6.90 5.34
N ASP A 144 -13.27 -6.18 4.32
CA ASP A 144 -12.48 -5.78 3.16
C ASP A 144 -12.96 -4.41 2.65
N GLY A 145 -13.00 -3.44 3.56
CA GLY A 145 -13.24 -2.03 3.24
C GLY A 145 -14.70 -1.60 3.00
N ALA A 146 -15.65 -2.54 2.98
CA ALA A 146 -17.08 -2.22 2.93
C ALA A 146 -17.63 -1.78 4.30
N ALA A 147 -18.73 -1.03 4.30
CA ALA A 147 -19.42 -0.57 5.52
C ALA A 147 -20.05 -1.70 6.36
N THR A 148 -20.12 -2.90 5.80
CA THR A 148 -20.54 -4.14 6.47
C THR A 148 -19.66 -5.27 5.96
N PRO A 149 -19.28 -6.25 6.80
CA PRO A 149 -18.46 -7.37 6.37
C PRO A 149 -19.12 -8.17 5.27
N TYR A 150 -18.31 -8.69 4.34
CA TYR A 150 -18.78 -9.61 3.33
C TYR A 150 -18.98 -11.00 3.94
N ALA A 151 -20.13 -11.61 3.66
CA ALA A 151 -20.36 -13.02 3.95
C ALA A 151 -19.74 -13.88 2.84
N ILE A 152 -19.04 -14.94 3.22
CA ILE A 152 -18.40 -15.88 2.30
C ILE A 152 -18.42 -17.30 2.86
N ASP A 153 -18.58 -18.30 1.99
CA ASP A 153 -18.47 -19.70 2.39
C ASP A 153 -17.02 -20.06 2.81
N ARG A 154 -16.88 -20.96 3.78
CA ARG A 154 -15.58 -21.41 4.30
C ARG A 154 -14.69 -21.99 3.20
N GLU A 155 -15.22 -22.81 2.30
CA GLU A 155 -14.43 -23.40 1.22
C GLU A 155 -14.00 -22.35 0.19
N GLU A 156 -14.88 -21.40 -0.12
CA GLU A 156 -14.59 -20.29 -1.03
C GLU A 156 -13.50 -19.36 -0.46
N PHE A 157 -13.61 -18.96 0.82
CA PHE A 157 -12.54 -18.21 1.49
C PHE A 157 -11.25 -19.02 1.58
N GLY A 158 -11.36 -20.33 1.85
CA GLY A 158 -10.24 -21.26 1.85
C GLY A 158 -9.49 -21.28 0.52
N ALA A 159 -10.22 -21.26 -0.60
CA ALA A 159 -9.64 -21.20 -1.94
C ALA A 159 -8.90 -19.86 -2.17
N ALA A 160 -9.48 -18.72 -1.76
CA ALA A 160 -8.81 -17.43 -1.83
C ALA A 160 -7.53 -17.38 -0.97
N TRP A 161 -7.59 -17.94 0.24
CA TRP A 161 -6.45 -18.02 1.15
C TRP A 161 -5.34 -18.93 0.62
N SER A 162 -5.69 -20.09 0.05
CA SER A 162 -4.76 -21.01 -0.62
C SER A 162 -4.19 -20.45 -1.93
N GLY A 163 -4.93 -19.56 -2.60
CA GLY A 163 -4.52 -18.92 -3.85
C GLY A 163 -3.22 -18.13 -3.71
N HIS A 164 -2.98 -17.50 -2.56
CA HIS A 164 -1.73 -16.79 -2.27
C HIS A 164 -0.66 -17.74 -1.70
N LYS A 165 -0.02 -18.50 -2.59
CA LYS A 165 0.91 -19.59 -2.23
C LYS A 165 2.10 -19.14 -1.39
N LYS A 166 2.63 -17.93 -1.62
CA LYS A 166 3.81 -17.39 -0.91
C LYS A 166 3.51 -17.13 0.58
N GLY A 167 2.30 -16.66 0.89
CA GLY A 167 1.88 -16.39 2.27
C GLY A 167 1.73 -17.65 3.12
N ARG A 168 1.51 -18.82 2.50
CA ARG A 168 1.31 -20.10 3.21
C ARG A 168 0.28 -19.98 4.34
N HIS A 169 -0.93 -19.59 3.96
CA HIS A 169 -2.05 -19.38 4.88
C HIS A 169 -1.65 -18.55 6.10
N GLN A 170 -0.98 -17.41 5.86
CA GLN A 170 -0.55 -16.54 6.93
C GLN A 170 -1.77 -16.01 7.67
N MET A 171 -1.73 -16.11 9.00
CA MET A 171 -2.66 -15.42 9.89
C MET A 171 -1.91 -14.63 10.95
N VAL A 172 -2.43 -13.47 11.33
CA VAL A 172 -1.96 -12.66 12.45
C VAL A 172 -3.12 -12.43 13.40
N VAL A 173 -2.89 -12.65 14.70
CA VAL A 173 -3.88 -12.48 15.77
C VAL A 173 -3.22 -11.74 16.93
N THR A 174 -3.89 -10.74 17.48
CA THR A 174 -3.43 -10.05 18.70
C THR A 174 -3.59 -10.97 19.91
N THR A 175 -2.62 -10.96 20.81
CA THR A 175 -2.60 -11.87 21.98
C THR A 175 -2.71 -11.13 23.31
N GLY A 176 -2.96 -9.82 23.28
CA GLY A 176 -3.03 -9.00 24.48
C GLY A 176 -3.21 -7.52 24.20
N LYS A 177 -3.16 -6.73 25.28
CA LYS A 177 -3.25 -5.27 25.26
C LYS A 177 -1.88 -4.63 24.95
N PRO A 178 -1.84 -3.35 24.53
CA PRO A 178 -0.59 -2.60 24.39
C PRO A 178 0.28 -2.69 25.66
N ALA A 179 1.58 -2.90 25.48
CA ALA A 179 2.56 -2.98 26.56
C ALA A 179 3.29 -1.65 26.84
N GLY A 180 3.03 -0.61 26.05
CA GLY A 180 3.64 0.71 26.18
C GLY A 180 3.15 1.68 25.11
N GLU A 181 3.55 2.93 25.23
CA GLU A 181 3.23 3.99 24.25
C GLU A 181 4.07 3.82 22.97
N PRO A 182 3.50 4.13 21.79
CA PRO A 182 4.23 4.08 20.54
C PRO A 182 5.33 5.14 20.46
N ASP A 183 6.46 4.78 19.88
CA ASP A 183 7.58 5.70 19.60
C ASP A 183 7.39 6.33 18.21
N LEU A 184 6.86 7.56 18.19
CA LEU A 184 6.56 8.27 16.95
C LEU A 184 7.84 8.73 16.23
N ASP A 185 8.84 9.21 16.98
CA ASP A 185 10.11 9.68 16.42
C ASP A 185 10.86 8.54 15.73
N ALA A 186 10.89 7.34 16.34
CA ALA A 186 11.47 6.17 15.72
C ALA A 186 10.72 5.74 14.44
N ALA A 187 9.39 5.86 14.40
CA ALA A 187 8.60 5.55 13.22
C ALA A 187 8.86 6.56 12.08
N ILE A 188 8.97 7.85 12.40
CA ILE A 188 9.33 8.92 11.46
C ILE A 188 10.74 8.70 10.93
N ALA A 189 11.70 8.48 11.82
CA ALA A 189 13.10 8.24 11.47
C ALA A 189 13.27 7.02 10.57
N HIS A 190 12.52 5.94 10.83
CA HIS A 190 12.47 4.80 9.93
C HIS A 190 11.95 5.20 8.55
N THR A 191 10.84 5.94 8.46
CA THR A 191 10.26 6.39 7.19
C THR A 191 11.24 7.24 6.40
N VAL A 192 11.90 8.21 7.05
CA VAL A 192 12.96 9.05 6.45
C VAL A 192 14.08 8.17 5.91
N GLY A 193 14.58 7.21 6.70
CA GLY A 193 15.62 6.28 6.26
C GLY A 193 15.25 5.47 5.02
N ARG A 194 13.96 5.14 4.84
CA ARG A 194 13.45 4.43 3.64
C ARG A 194 13.32 5.32 2.42
N LEU A 195 13.14 6.63 2.61
CA LEU A 195 13.09 7.59 1.51
C LEU A 195 14.50 7.98 1.04
N THR A 196 15.44 8.13 1.98
CA THR A 196 16.79 8.66 1.69
C THR A 196 17.86 7.58 1.51
N GLY A 197 17.68 6.42 2.12
CA GLY A 197 18.67 5.35 2.19
C GLY A 197 18.27 4.07 1.45
N PRO A 198 19.12 3.02 1.55
CA PRO A 198 18.81 1.71 0.98
C PRO A 198 17.61 1.06 1.66
N VAL A 199 16.76 0.41 0.87
CA VAL A 199 15.53 -0.26 1.29
C VAL A 199 15.74 -1.78 1.38
N LEU A 200 16.35 -2.38 0.37
CA LEU A 200 16.63 -3.81 0.29
C LEU A 200 18.10 -4.15 0.54
N GLY A 201 18.98 -3.15 0.56
CA GLY A 201 20.43 -3.33 0.76
C GLY A 201 21.11 -4.00 -0.44
N ASN A 202 20.61 -3.76 -1.66
CA ASN A 202 21.11 -4.38 -2.88
C ASN A 202 20.87 -3.51 -4.12
N HIS A 203 21.27 -4.00 -5.30
CA HIS A 203 21.19 -3.24 -6.55
C HIS A 203 19.78 -2.79 -6.97
N PHE A 204 18.71 -3.34 -6.38
CA PHE A 204 17.34 -2.89 -6.62
C PHE A 204 16.99 -1.59 -5.89
N ASP A 205 17.81 -1.09 -4.97
CA ASP A 205 17.56 0.15 -4.22
C ASP A 205 17.39 1.39 -5.11
N VAL A 206 17.93 1.37 -6.33
CA VAL A 206 17.71 2.43 -7.34
C VAL A 206 16.24 2.60 -7.77
N ASN A 207 15.35 1.68 -7.36
CA ASN A 207 13.91 1.75 -7.63
C ASN A 207 13.13 2.30 -6.44
N PHE A 208 13.77 2.58 -5.31
CA PHE A 208 13.10 2.91 -4.07
C PHE A 208 13.41 4.33 -3.58
N GLY A 209 12.50 4.86 -2.76
CA GLY A 209 12.61 6.17 -2.14
C GLY A 209 12.86 7.27 -3.18
N PHE A 210 13.68 8.26 -2.80
CA PHE A 210 14.05 9.37 -3.68
C PHE A 210 14.79 8.90 -4.94
N SER A 211 15.60 7.85 -4.87
CA SER A 211 16.28 7.31 -6.06
C SER A 211 15.28 6.74 -7.07
N GLY A 212 14.23 6.07 -6.60
CA GLY A 212 13.13 5.60 -7.42
C GLY A 212 12.36 6.74 -8.09
N MET A 213 12.13 7.85 -7.38
CA MET A 213 11.47 9.04 -7.91
C MET A 213 12.31 9.70 -9.01
N GLU A 214 13.62 9.87 -8.77
CA GLU A 214 14.56 10.38 -9.78
C GLU A 214 14.57 9.50 -11.03
N LYS A 215 14.60 8.18 -10.84
CA LYS A 215 14.54 7.23 -11.94
C LYS A 215 13.24 7.35 -12.73
N PHE A 216 12.11 7.54 -12.05
CA PHE A 216 10.82 7.71 -12.70
C PHE A 216 10.79 8.97 -13.55
N ALA A 217 11.17 10.12 -12.99
CA ALA A 217 11.27 11.39 -13.72
C ALA A 217 12.22 11.28 -14.93
N ALA A 218 13.38 10.65 -14.76
CA ALA A 218 14.34 10.44 -15.84
C ALA A 218 13.78 9.58 -16.97
N GLN A 219 13.02 8.52 -16.66
CA GLN A 219 12.40 7.66 -17.67
C GLN A 219 11.20 8.31 -18.38
N LEU A 220 10.49 9.22 -17.72
CA LEU A 220 9.47 10.05 -18.37
C LEU A 220 10.10 10.98 -19.43
N ARG A 221 11.28 11.54 -19.14
CA ARG A 221 12.01 12.46 -20.05
C ARG A 221 12.89 11.77 -21.10
N ASP A 222 13.14 10.47 -20.97
CA ASP A 222 14.07 9.75 -21.85
C ASP A 222 13.46 9.52 -23.24
N THR A 223 13.98 10.22 -24.24
CA THR A 223 13.61 10.08 -25.67
C THR A 223 14.60 9.20 -26.45
N THR A 224 15.69 8.78 -25.80
CA THR A 224 16.89 8.27 -26.47
C THR A 224 17.09 6.78 -26.27
N THR A 225 16.61 6.21 -25.17
CA THR A 225 16.80 4.79 -24.85
C THR A 225 15.48 4.02 -24.81
N LYS A 226 15.58 2.69 -24.74
CA LYS A 226 14.41 1.81 -24.61
C LYS A 226 13.68 1.93 -23.27
N SER A 227 14.26 2.60 -22.27
CA SER A 227 13.59 2.84 -20.99
C SER A 227 12.63 4.04 -21.02
N GLY A 228 12.71 4.87 -22.06
CA GLY A 228 11.81 5.99 -22.27
C GLY A 228 10.35 5.59 -22.33
N TRP A 229 9.50 6.33 -21.62
CA TRP A 229 8.05 6.14 -21.67
C TRP A 229 7.50 6.31 -23.10
N GLU A 230 8.03 7.26 -23.86
CA GLU A 230 7.66 7.47 -25.27
C GLU A 230 7.81 6.22 -26.13
N ARG A 231 8.85 5.40 -25.88
CA ARG A 231 9.08 4.16 -26.62
C ARG A 231 8.29 2.98 -26.05
N ARG A 232 8.22 2.84 -24.73
CA ARG A 232 7.52 1.73 -24.07
C ARG A 232 6.01 1.79 -24.30
N PHE A 233 5.47 2.99 -24.36
CA PHE A 233 4.05 3.28 -24.43
C PHE A 233 3.69 3.99 -25.76
N ALA A 234 4.36 3.59 -26.84
CA ALA A 234 4.23 4.23 -28.16
C ALA A 234 2.91 3.91 -28.88
N ASN A 235 2.24 2.80 -28.55
CA ASN A 235 0.95 2.43 -29.14
C ASN A 235 -0.21 2.77 -28.19
N PRO A 236 -1.43 3.00 -28.70
CA PRO A 236 -2.58 3.43 -27.88
C PRO A 236 -2.92 2.48 -26.73
N GLU A 237 -2.84 1.17 -26.94
CA GLU A 237 -3.15 0.16 -25.90
C GLU A 237 -2.15 0.23 -24.74
N ALA A 238 -0.86 0.22 -25.06
CA ALA A 238 0.20 0.33 -24.06
C ALA A 238 0.13 1.68 -23.33
N PHE A 239 -0.15 2.76 -24.06
CA PHE A 239 -0.31 4.09 -23.47
C PHE A 239 -1.48 4.15 -22.49
N ALA A 240 -2.67 3.70 -22.88
CA ALA A 240 -3.84 3.64 -22.02
C ALA A 240 -3.60 2.80 -20.75
N LEU A 241 -2.91 1.66 -20.90
CA LEU A 241 -2.54 0.83 -19.76
C LEU A 241 -1.53 1.57 -18.86
N GLY A 242 -0.48 2.16 -19.44
CA GLY A 242 0.57 2.85 -18.71
C GLY A 242 0.04 4.02 -17.88
N THR A 243 -0.76 4.90 -18.49
CA THR A 243 -1.35 6.05 -17.82
C THR A 243 -2.45 5.65 -16.84
N GLY A 244 -3.29 4.67 -17.17
CA GLY A 244 -4.27 4.10 -16.24
C GLY A 244 -3.63 3.50 -14.99
N ARG A 245 -2.47 2.84 -15.14
CA ARG A 245 -1.69 2.32 -14.00
C ARG A 245 -1.09 3.42 -13.14
N LEU A 246 -0.68 4.56 -13.70
CA LEU A 246 -0.22 5.70 -12.89
C LEU A 246 -1.33 6.18 -11.95
N HIS A 247 -2.54 6.36 -12.48
CA HIS A 247 -3.69 6.73 -11.65
C HIS A 247 -3.95 5.69 -10.56
N ALA A 248 -4.09 4.41 -10.95
CA ALA A 248 -4.36 3.34 -10.00
C ALA A 248 -3.30 3.29 -8.89
N CYS A 249 -2.01 3.34 -9.22
CA CYS A 249 -0.92 3.25 -8.23
C CYS A 249 -0.77 4.47 -7.32
N LEU A 250 -1.25 5.65 -7.73
CA LEU A 250 -1.08 6.90 -6.96
C LEU A 250 -2.34 7.30 -6.19
N GLU A 251 -3.50 6.72 -6.52
CA GLU A 251 -4.79 7.11 -5.92
C GLU A 251 -5.58 5.94 -5.31
N GLU A 252 -5.33 4.68 -5.71
CA GLU A 252 -6.23 3.56 -5.39
C GLU A 252 -5.53 2.30 -4.84
N GLU A 253 -4.55 1.77 -5.58
CA GLU A 253 -3.91 0.48 -5.31
C GLU A 253 -2.70 0.65 -4.41
N TRP A 254 -2.76 0.05 -3.21
CA TRP A 254 -1.65 0.06 -2.24
C TRP A 254 -1.19 1.47 -1.87
N THR A 255 -2.16 2.38 -1.78
CA THR A 255 -1.95 3.77 -1.40
C THR A 255 -3.27 4.39 -0.91
N ALA A 256 -3.19 5.64 -0.45
CA ALA A 256 -4.32 6.55 -0.33
C ALA A 256 -4.12 7.70 -1.33
N GLN A 257 -5.17 8.50 -1.57
CA GLN A 257 -5.10 9.64 -2.49
C GLN A 257 -3.87 10.53 -2.27
N GLY A 258 -3.29 11.03 -3.36
CA GLY A 258 -2.03 11.78 -3.33
C GLY A 258 -0.84 10.94 -2.88
N ALA A 259 -0.78 9.68 -3.31
CA ALA A 259 0.31 8.75 -3.01
C ALA A 259 0.56 8.56 -1.49
N THR A 260 -0.50 8.55 -0.67
CA THR A 260 -0.48 8.44 0.79
C THR A 260 0.11 9.66 1.52
N ARG A 261 0.64 10.67 0.82
CA ARG A 261 1.31 11.82 1.45
C ARG A 261 0.37 12.65 2.34
N PRO A 262 -0.89 12.94 1.97
CA PRO A 262 -1.80 13.67 2.85
C PRO A 262 -2.10 12.93 4.17
N LEU A 263 -2.22 11.61 4.13
CA LEU A 263 -2.43 10.80 5.34
C LEU A 263 -1.18 10.80 6.24
N TYR A 264 0.01 10.74 5.64
CA TYR A 264 1.26 10.84 6.39
C TYR A 264 1.50 12.25 6.94
N ALA A 265 1.08 13.30 6.23
CA ALA A 265 1.10 14.66 6.76
C ALA A 265 0.26 14.78 8.04
N ASP A 266 -0.93 14.18 8.08
CA ASP A 266 -1.76 14.19 9.29
C ASP A 266 -1.11 13.40 10.44
N PHE A 267 -0.35 12.35 10.14
CA PHE A 267 0.47 11.66 11.15
C PHE A 267 1.59 12.56 11.68
N LEU A 268 2.27 13.31 10.81
CA LEU A 268 3.30 14.26 11.22
C LEU A 268 2.72 15.40 12.06
N ASP A 269 1.50 15.87 11.77
CA ASP A 269 0.79 16.84 12.60
C ASP A 269 0.54 16.27 14.01
N LEU A 270 0.08 15.01 14.12
CA LEU A 270 -0.08 14.31 15.41
C LEU A 270 1.25 14.17 16.17
N ALA A 271 2.36 13.98 15.45
CA ALA A 271 3.70 13.88 16.01
C ALA A 271 4.38 15.23 16.29
N GLY A 272 3.72 16.36 16.00
CA GLY A 272 4.27 17.69 16.28
C GLY A 272 5.25 18.24 15.22
N HIS A 273 5.16 17.78 13.97
CA HIS A 273 5.96 18.23 12.83
C HIS A 273 5.15 18.93 11.73
N PRO A 274 4.43 20.04 12.04
CA PRO A 274 3.48 20.65 11.10
C PRO A 274 4.13 21.26 9.84
N GLU A 275 5.39 21.70 9.93
CA GLU A 275 6.12 22.25 8.79
C GLU A 275 6.39 21.16 7.73
N ALA A 276 6.96 20.03 8.16
CA ALA A 276 7.15 18.86 7.30
C ALA A 276 5.81 18.30 6.79
N ALA A 277 4.77 18.30 7.62
CA ALA A 277 3.41 17.91 7.23
C ALA A 277 2.89 18.78 6.07
N GLY A 278 3.08 20.10 6.12
CA GLY A 278 2.69 21.04 5.06
C GLY A 278 3.37 20.74 3.71
N LEU A 279 4.66 20.39 3.76
CA LEU A 279 5.44 20.03 2.57
C LEU A 279 4.97 18.70 1.96
N PHE A 280 4.74 17.66 2.78
CA PHE A 280 4.20 16.39 2.30
C PHE A 280 2.78 16.56 1.75
N ARG A 281 1.92 17.36 2.38
CA ARG A 281 0.57 17.65 1.86
C ARG A 281 0.63 18.33 0.48
N SER A 282 1.59 19.24 0.29
CA SER A 282 1.83 19.89 -1.01
C SER A 282 2.36 18.90 -2.05
N SER A 283 3.29 18.00 -1.68
CA SER A 283 3.75 16.91 -2.54
C SER A 283 2.58 16.00 -2.97
N GLY A 284 1.71 15.64 -2.02
CA GLY A 284 0.49 14.87 -2.30
C GLY A 284 -0.39 15.52 -3.38
N GLY A 285 -0.51 16.84 -3.37
CA GLY A 285 -1.21 17.59 -4.42
C GLY A 285 -0.59 17.43 -5.80
N GLN A 286 0.74 17.40 -5.90
CA GLN A 286 1.44 17.18 -7.17
C GLN A 286 1.28 15.74 -7.67
N TRP A 287 1.29 14.76 -6.75
CA TRP A 287 1.01 13.36 -7.10
C TRP A 287 -0.41 13.18 -7.64
N SER A 288 -1.41 13.79 -6.99
CA SER A 288 -2.79 13.74 -7.50
C SER A 288 -2.96 14.47 -8.81
N GLN A 289 -2.27 15.58 -9.03
CA GLN A 289 -2.28 16.26 -10.32
C GLN A 289 -1.67 15.37 -11.43
N LEU A 290 -0.58 14.66 -11.13
CA LEU A 290 0.03 13.72 -12.07
C LEU A 290 -0.92 12.57 -12.39
N ALA A 291 -1.55 11.98 -11.37
CA ALA A 291 -2.54 10.93 -11.54
C ALA A 291 -3.73 11.38 -12.41
N GLU A 292 -4.21 12.61 -12.21
CA GLU A 292 -5.31 13.17 -13.01
C GLU A 292 -4.91 13.44 -14.47
N LEU A 293 -3.71 13.97 -14.71
CA LEU A 293 -3.18 14.12 -16.07
C LEU A 293 -3.09 12.76 -16.78
N ALA A 294 -2.62 11.73 -16.07
CA ALA A 294 -2.55 10.38 -16.62
C ALA A 294 -3.96 9.79 -16.89
N ARG A 295 -4.89 9.96 -15.95
CA ARG A 295 -6.27 9.45 -16.06
C ARG A 295 -7.04 10.07 -17.24
N THR A 296 -6.77 11.34 -17.53
CA THR A 296 -7.47 12.10 -18.58
C THR A 296 -6.75 12.09 -19.93
N ALA A 297 -5.58 11.46 -20.02
CA ALA A 297 -4.83 11.36 -21.24
C ALA A 297 -5.59 10.59 -22.33
N ASP A 298 -5.71 11.18 -23.52
CA ASP A 298 -6.34 10.53 -24.68
C ASP A 298 -5.44 9.40 -25.20
N PRO A 299 -5.90 8.13 -25.22
CA PRO A 299 -5.17 7.01 -25.80
C PRO A 299 -4.72 7.23 -27.25
N GLU A 300 -5.51 7.99 -28.01
CA GLU A 300 -5.29 8.27 -29.44
C GLU A 300 -4.45 9.53 -29.67
N SER A 301 -3.96 10.16 -28.60
CA SER A 301 -3.03 11.30 -28.69
C SER A 301 -1.82 10.99 -29.58
N ASP A 302 -1.36 12.00 -30.33
CA ASP A 302 -0.16 11.89 -31.14
C ASP A 302 1.12 11.93 -30.30
N ALA A 303 2.27 11.70 -30.94
CA ALA A 303 3.55 11.65 -30.24
C ALA A 303 3.92 12.98 -29.55
N ALA A 304 3.52 14.12 -30.12
CA ALA A 304 3.82 15.43 -29.54
C ALA A 304 3.01 15.66 -28.25
N ALA A 305 1.70 15.38 -28.30
CA ALA A 305 0.83 15.46 -27.14
C ALA A 305 1.24 14.50 -26.01
N ARG A 306 1.65 13.27 -26.35
CA ARG A 306 2.19 12.32 -25.36
C ARG A 306 3.49 12.82 -24.75
N ARG A 307 4.36 13.45 -25.55
CA ARG A 307 5.62 14.00 -25.06
C ARG A 307 5.36 15.12 -24.05
N GLU A 308 4.47 16.06 -24.37
CA GLU A 308 4.05 17.14 -23.48
C GLU A 308 3.50 16.61 -22.15
N LEU A 309 2.62 15.58 -22.20
CA LEU A 309 2.13 14.90 -21.02
C LEU A 309 3.27 14.35 -20.16
N PHE A 310 4.20 13.60 -20.75
CA PHE A 310 5.30 13.01 -19.99
C PHE A 310 6.23 14.07 -19.39
N ASP A 311 6.42 15.21 -20.06
CA ASP A 311 7.22 16.32 -19.50
C ASP A 311 6.50 16.97 -18.32
N ALA A 312 5.20 17.21 -18.42
CA ALA A 312 4.38 17.72 -17.32
C ALA A 312 4.37 16.75 -16.13
N CYS A 313 4.22 15.44 -16.37
CA CYS A 313 4.34 14.43 -15.32
C CYS A 313 5.72 14.47 -14.66
N ALA A 314 6.81 14.58 -15.45
CA ALA A 314 8.17 14.62 -14.90
C ALA A 314 8.41 15.87 -14.04
N GLU A 315 7.89 17.03 -14.45
CA GLU A 315 7.95 18.27 -13.66
C GLU A 315 7.23 18.14 -12.31
N LEU A 316 6.08 17.46 -12.28
CA LEU A 316 5.36 17.17 -11.04
C LEU A 316 6.14 16.22 -10.13
N VAL A 317 6.82 15.20 -10.68
CA VAL A 317 7.71 14.32 -9.91
C VAL A 317 8.88 15.10 -9.33
N ASP A 318 9.52 15.97 -10.12
CA ASP A 318 10.65 16.80 -9.69
C ASP A 318 10.23 17.76 -8.56
N GLY A 319 9.05 18.38 -8.70
CA GLY A 319 8.46 19.22 -7.65
C GLY A 319 8.19 18.43 -6.36
N ALA A 320 7.61 17.24 -6.49
CA ALA A 320 7.25 16.41 -5.34
C ALA A 320 8.51 15.96 -4.62
N LEU A 321 9.53 15.56 -5.38
CA LEU A 321 10.84 15.19 -4.86
C LEU A 321 11.52 16.34 -4.10
N ALA A 322 11.45 17.56 -4.62
CA ALA A 322 12.04 18.72 -3.94
C ALA A 322 11.35 18.98 -2.59
N LEU A 323 10.02 18.96 -2.55
CA LEU A 323 9.24 19.14 -1.32
C LEU A 323 9.51 18.02 -0.32
N GLU A 324 9.55 16.76 -0.77
CA GLU A 324 9.79 15.61 0.12
C GLU A 324 11.22 15.59 0.67
N ARG A 325 12.22 16.05 -0.09
CA ARG A 325 13.61 16.22 0.39
C ARG A 325 13.72 17.29 1.45
N GLU A 326 13.07 18.43 1.24
CA GLU A 326 13.02 19.51 2.23
C GLU A 326 12.34 19.02 3.50
N ALA A 327 11.19 18.35 3.38
CA ALA A 327 10.46 17.78 4.51
C ALA A 327 11.31 16.76 5.28
N ALA A 328 11.98 15.84 4.58
CA ALA A 328 12.85 14.85 5.21
C ALA A 328 14.01 15.49 5.98
N GLY A 329 14.54 16.62 5.52
CA GLY A 329 15.59 17.38 6.22
C GLY A 329 15.13 18.06 7.51
N LEU A 330 13.82 18.19 7.74
CA LEU A 330 13.22 18.73 8.96
C LEU A 330 12.89 17.65 10.01
N LEU A 331 12.98 16.37 9.63
CA LEU A 331 12.54 15.24 10.44
C LEU A 331 13.72 14.54 11.13
N PRO A 332 13.49 13.87 12.26
CA PRO A 332 14.54 13.10 12.94
C PRO A 332 15.09 12.00 12.02
N GLU A 333 16.41 11.85 12.00
CA GLU A 333 17.09 10.74 11.32
C GLU A 333 17.15 9.50 12.21
N ALA A 334 17.22 8.32 11.59
CA ALA A 334 17.47 7.09 12.33
C ALA A 334 18.83 7.18 13.01
N THR A 335 18.86 7.05 14.34
CA THR A 335 20.13 6.87 15.04
C THR A 335 20.73 5.55 14.56
N PRO A 336 21.99 5.54 14.04
CA PRO A 336 22.61 4.29 13.64
C PRO A 336 22.62 3.33 14.82
N ALA A 337 22.13 2.10 14.61
CA ALA A 337 22.18 1.06 15.64
C ALA A 337 23.64 0.89 16.09
N ALA A 338 23.89 1.11 17.38
CA ALA A 338 25.20 0.98 18.01
C ALA A 338 25.70 -0.47 18.03
#